data_AF-A0A9P5JJ26-F1
#
_entry.id   AF-A0A9P5JJ26-F1
#
_cell.length_a   1.000
_cell.length_b   1.000
_cell.length_c   1.000
_cell.angle_alpha   90.00
_cell.angle_beta   90.00
_cell.angle_gamma   90.00
#
_symmetry.space_group_name_H-M   'P 1'
#
loop_
_entity.id
_entity.type
_entity.pdbx_description
1 polymer ?
#
loop_
_entity_poly.entity_id
_entity_poly.type
_entity_poly.pdbx_seq_one_letter_code
_entity_poly.pdbx_strand_id
1 'polypeptide(L)'
;CFRKTFGAIPGVKVGTWFETRALCSQAAIHAPWVAGIYGDPQKGAYSIALSGGYADDVDLGEAFTYTGAGGRDLKGTKDKPKNLRTAPQSKDQSFDHHLNKCLKRSAETKRPIRVIRGFKLPSPYAPKEGYRYDGLYCVEKAWMDQGLEGFLVCKYAMKRLPGQPPLPTQSEDSDEEDADAAEEDADEEEADDAEESKDDEDDDE
;
A
#
# COMPACT_ATOMS: atom_id res chain seq x y z
N CYS A 1 -3.93 -12.66 -18.96
CA CYS A 1 -4.28 -11.29 -19.38
C CYS A 1 -4.57 -10.42 -18.16
N PHE A 2 -3.70 -9.45 -17.86
CA PHE A 2 -3.95 -8.48 -16.78
C PHE A 2 -5.23 -7.69 -17.08
N ARG A 3 -6.24 -7.80 -16.21
CA ARG A 3 -7.54 -7.16 -16.44
C ARG A 3 -7.41 -5.65 -16.27
N LYS A 4 -7.54 -4.90 -17.36
CA LYS A 4 -7.68 -3.43 -17.36
C LYS A 4 -9.08 -3.04 -16.87
N THR A 5 -9.29 -3.19 -15.56
CA THR A 5 -10.58 -2.98 -14.90
C THR A 5 -10.49 -1.94 -13.80
N PHE A 6 -11.58 -1.19 -13.63
CA PHE A 6 -11.79 -0.28 -12.51
C PHE A 6 -12.46 -1.02 -11.36
N GLY A 7 -12.36 -0.48 -10.15
CA GLY A 7 -12.94 -1.08 -8.96
C GLY A 7 -12.15 -2.26 -8.41
N ALA A 8 -12.80 -3.01 -7.53
CA ALA A 8 -12.21 -4.15 -6.82
C ALA A 8 -11.91 -5.33 -7.75
N ILE A 9 -10.96 -6.17 -7.34
CA ILE A 9 -10.66 -7.43 -8.01
C ILE A 9 -11.41 -8.55 -7.27
N PRO A 10 -12.23 -9.37 -7.97
CA PRO A 10 -12.91 -10.50 -7.35
C PRO A 10 -11.91 -11.43 -6.64
N GLY A 11 -12.22 -11.81 -5.40
CA GLY A 11 -11.38 -12.69 -4.59
C GLY A 11 -10.25 -12.01 -3.82
N VAL A 12 -10.03 -10.70 -3.99
CA VAL A 12 -9.02 -9.95 -3.22
C VAL A 12 -9.69 -8.91 -2.33
N LYS A 13 -9.58 -9.09 -1.02
CA LYS A 13 -10.23 -8.25 -0.01
C LYS A 13 -9.36 -7.05 0.35
N VAL A 14 -10.00 -5.97 0.81
CA VAL A 14 -9.27 -4.88 1.47
C VAL A 14 -8.52 -5.46 2.67
N GLY A 15 -7.28 -5.05 2.87
CA GLY A 15 -6.36 -5.60 3.86
C GLY A 15 -5.44 -6.72 3.34
N THR A 16 -5.70 -7.29 2.15
CA THR A 16 -4.81 -8.34 1.61
C THR A 16 -3.37 -7.83 1.47
N TRP A 17 -2.45 -8.57 2.08
CA TRP A 17 -1.01 -8.31 2.06
C TRP A 17 -0.31 -9.06 0.91
N PHE A 18 0.77 -8.46 0.42
CA PHE A 18 1.63 -8.98 -0.63
C PHE A 18 3.09 -8.67 -0.32
N GLU A 19 3.95 -9.69 -0.35
CA GLU A 19 5.39 -9.52 -0.12
C GLU A 19 6.03 -8.56 -1.14
N THR A 20 5.61 -8.64 -2.40
CA THR A 20 6.26 -7.90 -3.49
C THR A 20 5.27 -7.28 -4.47
N ARG A 21 5.74 -6.25 -5.21
CA ARG A 21 5.04 -5.69 -6.37
C ARG A 21 4.72 -6.72 -7.46
N ALA A 22 5.51 -7.80 -7.55
CA ALA A 22 5.23 -8.89 -8.47
C ALA A 22 4.00 -9.69 -8.02
N LEU A 23 3.83 -9.95 -6.73
CA LEU A 23 2.63 -10.59 -6.19
C LEU A 23 1.38 -9.69 -6.33
N CYS A 24 1.51 -8.37 -6.10
CA CYS A 24 0.42 -7.42 -6.41
C CYS A 24 0.00 -7.47 -7.89
N SER A 25 0.96 -7.71 -8.80
CA SER A 25 0.74 -7.82 -10.24
C SER A 25 0.04 -9.14 -10.60
N GLN A 26 0.50 -10.25 -10.03
CA GLN A 26 -0.11 -11.58 -10.21
C GLN A 26 -1.56 -11.60 -9.72
N ALA A 27 -1.84 -10.96 -8.59
CA ALA A 27 -3.19 -10.79 -8.04
C ALA A 27 -4.05 -9.74 -8.79
N ALA A 28 -3.52 -9.13 -9.86
CA ALA A 28 -4.15 -8.08 -10.68
C ALA A 28 -4.55 -6.80 -9.92
N ILE A 29 -4.10 -6.62 -8.68
CA ILE A 29 -4.36 -5.40 -7.88
C ILE A 29 -3.61 -4.22 -8.48
N HIS A 30 -2.32 -4.39 -8.76
CA HIS A 30 -1.49 -3.35 -9.36
C HIS A 30 -0.48 -3.98 -10.34
N ALA A 31 -0.75 -3.86 -11.65
CA ALA A 31 -0.01 -4.60 -12.67
C ALA A 31 1.48 -4.21 -12.83
N PRO A 32 1.87 -2.92 -12.82
CA PRO A 32 3.28 -2.55 -12.93
C PRO A 32 4.11 -3.05 -11.74
N TRP A 33 5.36 -3.46 -12.00
CA TRP A 33 6.29 -3.85 -10.92
C TRP A 33 7.05 -2.66 -10.34
N VAL A 34 7.15 -1.58 -11.12
CA VAL A 34 7.96 -0.41 -10.77
C VAL A 34 7.09 0.84 -10.71
N ALA A 35 6.43 1.21 -11.81
CA ALA A 35 5.66 2.44 -11.91
C ALA A 35 4.59 2.57 -10.81
N GLY A 36 4.45 3.75 -10.21
CA GLY A 36 3.47 4.00 -9.15
C GLY A 36 2.03 4.09 -9.66
N ILE A 37 1.81 4.32 -10.96
CA ILE A 37 0.48 4.52 -11.55
C ILE A 37 0.26 3.47 -12.65
N TYR A 38 -0.92 2.85 -12.67
CA TYR A 38 -1.39 2.01 -13.75
C TYR A 38 -2.70 2.55 -14.31
N GLY A 39 -2.75 2.85 -15.60
CA GLY A 39 -3.90 3.52 -16.19
C GLY A 39 -3.88 3.57 -17.70
N ASP A 40 -4.94 4.18 -18.23
CA ASP A 40 -5.09 4.54 -19.63
C ASP A 40 -5.42 6.05 -19.71
N PRO A 41 -4.64 6.87 -20.45
CA PRO A 41 -4.84 8.32 -20.52
C PRO A 41 -6.20 8.79 -21.01
N GLN A 42 -6.96 7.92 -21.70
CA GLN A 42 -8.31 8.22 -22.16
C GLN A 42 -9.37 7.79 -21.16
N LYS A 43 -9.12 6.75 -20.36
CA LYS A 43 -10.13 6.15 -19.46
C LYS A 43 -9.95 6.50 -17.98
N GLY A 44 -8.72 6.80 -17.55
CA GLY A 44 -8.36 7.02 -16.15
C GLY A 44 -7.37 5.97 -15.61
N ALA A 45 -6.93 6.18 -14.38
CA ALA A 45 -6.11 5.23 -13.63
C ALA A 45 -6.95 4.07 -13.05
N TYR A 46 -6.40 2.86 -13.09
CA TYR A 46 -6.98 1.65 -12.50
C TYR A 46 -6.50 1.42 -11.07
N SER A 47 -5.21 1.66 -10.83
CA SER A 47 -4.56 1.43 -9.54
C SER A 47 -3.32 2.29 -9.36
N ILE A 48 -3.00 2.62 -8.11
CA ILE A 48 -1.77 3.32 -7.73
C ILE A 48 -1.06 2.60 -6.58
N ALA A 49 0.24 2.86 -6.46
CA ALA A 49 1.09 2.41 -5.36
C ALA A 49 1.66 3.63 -4.62
N LEU A 50 1.37 3.71 -3.32
CA LEU A 50 1.89 4.71 -2.39
C LEU A 50 3.04 4.06 -1.61
N SER A 51 4.28 4.41 -1.94
CA SER A 51 5.47 3.66 -1.46
C SER A 51 6.65 4.54 -1.04
N GLY A 52 6.40 5.81 -0.68
CA GLY A 52 7.43 6.73 -0.20
C GLY A 52 8.40 7.20 -1.29
N GLY A 53 7.97 7.19 -2.55
CA GLY A 53 8.83 7.53 -3.68
C GLY A 53 8.96 9.02 -3.95
N TYR A 54 8.13 9.86 -3.33
CA TYR A 54 8.06 11.31 -3.52
C TYR A 54 7.92 11.98 -2.15
N ALA A 55 8.76 13.00 -1.89
CA ALA A 55 8.73 13.72 -0.62
C ALA A 55 7.46 14.58 -0.45
N ASP A 56 6.80 14.92 -1.57
CA ASP A 56 5.58 15.72 -1.62
C ASP A 56 4.31 14.92 -1.28
N ASP A 57 4.40 13.60 -1.10
CA ASP A 57 3.24 12.77 -0.73
C ASP A 57 2.85 13.03 0.72
N VAL A 58 1.55 13.22 0.97
CA VAL A 58 0.99 13.40 2.32
C VAL A 58 -0.13 12.40 2.53
N ASP A 59 0.04 11.45 3.45
CA ASP A 59 -0.91 10.36 3.70
C ASP A 59 -1.65 10.54 5.04
N LEU A 60 -2.96 10.77 4.96
CA LEU A 60 -3.88 10.87 6.10
C LEU A 60 -4.86 9.68 6.13
N GLY A 61 -4.50 8.56 5.49
CA GLY A 61 -5.28 7.33 5.50
C GLY A 61 -6.48 7.41 4.55
N GLU A 62 -7.60 7.93 5.07
CA GLU A 62 -8.87 8.09 4.34
C GLU A 62 -8.78 9.15 3.23
N ALA A 63 -7.83 10.07 3.34
CA ALA A 63 -7.48 11.02 2.30
C ALA A 63 -5.97 11.16 2.20
N PHE A 64 -5.46 11.48 1.01
CA PHE A 64 -4.04 11.76 0.83
C PHE A 64 -3.79 12.63 -0.40
N THR A 65 -2.64 13.30 -0.42
CA THR A 65 -2.13 13.97 -1.62
C THR A 65 -1.08 13.08 -2.28
N TYR A 66 -1.32 12.73 -3.53
CA TYR A 66 -0.42 11.92 -4.34
C TYR A 66 0.34 12.77 -5.36
N THR A 67 1.63 12.48 -5.52
CA THR A 67 2.50 13.16 -6.49
C THR A 67 2.59 12.39 -7.79
N GLY A 68 2.51 13.09 -8.91
CA GLY A 68 2.59 12.53 -10.24
C GLY A 68 3.96 11.93 -10.57
N ALA A 69 4.01 11.23 -11.69
CA ALA A 69 5.23 10.64 -12.22
C ALA A 69 6.02 11.63 -13.11
N GLY A 70 7.28 11.31 -13.36
CA GLY A 70 8.20 12.15 -14.13
C GLY A 70 8.91 13.20 -13.28
N GLY A 71 9.50 14.21 -13.93
CA GLY A 71 10.30 15.23 -13.26
C GLY A 71 11.74 14.81 -12.89
N ARG A 72 12.11 13.57 -13.22
CA ARG A 72 13.36 12.92 -12.78
C ARG A 72 14.24 12.57 -13.97
N ASP A 73 15.53 12.79 -13.84
CA ASP A 73 16.52 12.19 -14.74
C ASP A 73 16.89 10.81 -14.20
N LEU A 74 16.39 9.77 -14.87
CA LEU A 74 16.65 8.39 -14.50
C LEU A 74 17.85 7.81 -15.26
N LYS A 75 18.53 8.62 -16.09
CA LYS A 75 19.80 8.24 -16.69
C LYS A 75 20.81 8.04 -15.55
N GLY A 76 21.50 6.91 -15.56
CA GLY A 76 22.58 6.67 -14.61
C GLY A 76 23.62 7.80 -14.65
N THR A 77 24.15 8.18 -13.49
CA THR A 77 25.28 9.11 -13.43
C THR A 77 26.59 8.37 -13.76
N LYS A 78 27.69 9.09 -14.00
CA LYS A 78 29.02 8.46 -14.18
C LYS A 78 29.38 7.53 -13.01
N ASP A 79 28.98 7.88 -11.80
CA ASP A 79 29.25 7.11 -10.57
C ASP A 79 28.23 5.97 -10.32
N LYS A 80 27.04 6.04 -10.95
CA LYS A 80 25.98 5.02 -10.88
C LYS A 80 25.37 4.79 -12.27
N PRO A 81 26.03 4.03 -13.15
CA PRO A 81 25.66 3.90 -14.55
C PRO A 81 24.36 3.12 -14.80
N LYS A 82 23.81 2.44 -13.77
CA LYS A 82 22.52 1.74 -13.88
C LYS A 82 21.39 2.77 -13.85
N ASN A 83 20.43 2.63 -14.76
CA ASN A 83 19.19 3.42 -14.74
C ASN A 83 18.59 3.37 -13.33
N LEU A 84 18.48 4.53 -12.71
CA LEU A 84 17.94 4.65 -11.36
C LEU A 84 16.45 4.32 -11.41
N ARG A 85 15.96 3.53 -10.45
CA ARG A 85 14.51 3.30 -10.29
C ARG A 85 13.81 4.53 -9.74
N THR A 86 14.54 5.35 -8.98
CA THR A 86 14.11 6.62 -8.38
C THR A 86 15.29 7.57 -8.35
N ALA A 87 15.06 8.85 -8.63
CA ALA A 87 16.02 9.93 -8.50
C ALA A 87 15.29 11.16 -7.91
N PRO A 88 16.01 12.14 -7.32
CA PRO A 88 15.42 13.43 -6.98
C PRO A 88 14.79 14.11 -8.21
N GLN A 89 13.87 15.03 -7.97
CA GLN A 89 13.34 15.89 -9.02
C GLN A 89 14.45 16.78 -9.59
N SER A 90 14.38 16.99 -10.89
CA SER A 90 15.40 17.69 -11.70
C SER A 90 14.79 18.63 -12.74
N LYS A 91 13.46 18.55 -12.92
CA LYS A 91 12.68 19.36 -13.84
C LYS A 91 11.20 19.28 -13.48
N ASP A 92 10.45 20.22 -14.01
CA ASP A 92 9.00 20.26 -13.85
C ASP A 92 8.35 18.99 -14.41
N GLN A 93 7.37 18.49 -13.65
CA GLN A 93 6.42 17.51 -14.14
C GLN A 93 5.42 18.18 -15.08
N SER A 94 4.69 17.35 -15.84
CA SER A 94 3.65 17.84 -16.72
C SER A 94 2.45 16.91 -16.71
N PHE A 95 1.26 17.51 -16.81
CA PHE A 95 0.05 16.76 -17.12
C PHE A 95 0.07 16.15 -18.53
N ASP A 96 1.05 16.49 -19.38
CA ASP A 96 1.25 15.81 -20.64
C ASP A 96 1.92 14.44 -20.52
N HIS A 97 2.53 14.15 -19.37
CA HIS A 97 3.09 12.84 -19.08
C HIS A 97 1.99 11.77 -19.04
N HIS A 98 2.22 10.63 -19.70
CA HIS A 98 1.22 9.57 -19.90
C HIS A 98 0.53 9.15 -18.58
N LEU A 99 1.31 8.87 -17.53
CA LEU A 99 0.75 8.45 -16.24
C LEU A 99 -0.02 9.58 -15.54
N ASN A 100 0.42 10.84 -15.72
CA ASN A 100 -0.21 12.00 -15.10
C ASN A 100 -1.55 12.31 -15.79
N LYS A 101 -1.65 12.07 -17.11
CA LYS A 101 -2.93 12.10 -17.84
C LYS A 101 -3.93 11.10 -17.28
N CYS A 102 -3.49 9.90 -16.89
CA CYS A 102 -4.38 8.88 -16.32
C CYS A 102 -5.07 9.40 -15.05
N LEU A 103 -4.30 9.93 -14.09
CA LEU A 103 -4.86 10.48 -12.85
C LEU A 103 -5.64 11.79 -13.08
N LYS A 104 -5.21 12.64 -14.02
CA LYS A 104 -5.98 13.83 -14.40
C LYS A 104 -7.36 13.44 -14.95
N ARG A 105 -7.45 12.42 -15.81
CA ARG A 105 -8.74 11.88 -16.26
C ARG A 105 -9.53 11.22 -15.14
N SER A 106 -8.89 10.59 -14.18
CA SER A 106 -9.60 10.09 -12.99
C SER A 106 -10.23 11.22 -12.17
N ALA A 107 -9.63 12.43 -12.14
CA ALA A 107 -10.23 13.60 -11.48
C ALA A 107 -11.53 14.05 -12.17
N GLU A 108 -11.64 13.86 -13.48
CA GLU A 108 -12.83 14.21 -14.27
C GLU A 108 -13.91 13.11 -14.16
N THR A 109 -13.48 11.84 -14.25
CA THR A 109 -14.40 10.69 -14.34
C THR A 109 -14.84 10.13 -12.98
N LYS A 110 -14.14 10.48 -11.89
CA LYS A 110 -14.39 10.01 -10.51
C LYS A 110 -14.43 8.49 -10.35
N ARG A 111 -13.79 7.76 -11.27
CA ARG A 111 -13.80 6.30 -11.23
C ARG A 111 -12.97 5.76 -10.07
N PRO A 112 -13.38 4.62 -9.47
CA PRO A 112 -12.62 4.01 -8.39
C PRO A 112 -11.22 3.55 -8.83
N ILE A 113 -10.23 3.86 -8.00
CA ILE A 113 -8.82 3.53 -8.14
C ILE A 113 -8.41 2.66 -6.97
N ARG A 114 -7.82 1.50 -7.25
CA ARG A 114 -7.23 0.65 -6.20
C ARG A 114 -5.95 1.28 -5.67
N VAL A 115 -5.80 1.33 -4.36
CA VAL A 115 -4.59 1.84 -3.69
C VAL A 115 -3.88 0.70 -2.99
N ILE A 116 -2.58 0.56 -3.25
CA ILE A 116 -1.69 -0.25 -2.41
C ILE A 116 -0.73 0.67 -1.65
N ARG A 117 -0.54 0.42 -0.35
CA ARG A 117 0.51 1.04 0.45
C ARG A 117 1.69 0.09 0.59
N GLY A 118 2.91 0.59 0.51
CA GLY A 118 4.12 -0.18 0.70
C GLY A 118 4.88 0.26 1.94
N PHE A 119 5.59 -0.68 2.58
CA PHE A 119 6.26 -0.47 3.87
C PHE A 119 7.29 0.66 3.94
N LYS A 120 7.84 1.09 2.80
CA LYS A 120 8.79 2.20 2.72
C LYS A 120 8.13 3.58 2.77
N LEU A 121 6.80 3.63 2.81
CA LEU A 121 6.05 4.86 2.94
C LEU A 121 6.19 5.38 4.39
N PRO A 122 6.70 6.61 4.61
CA PRO A 122 6.74 7.21 5.94
C PRO A 122 5.33 7.68 6.35
N SER A 123 4.46 6.73 6.72
CA SER A 123 3.06 6.96 7.08
C SER A 123 2.64 5.97 8.16
N PRO A 124 1.84 6.38 9.16
CA PRO A 124 1.28 5.46 10.17
C PRO A 124 0.31 4.42 9.56
N TYR A 125 -0.12 4.63 8.32
CA TYR A 125 -0.97 3.69 7.57
C TYR A 125 -0.18 2.73 6.68
N ALA A 126 1.16 2.86 6.64
CA ALA A 126 2.00 1.94 5.88
C ALA A 126 2.12 0.60 6.63
N PRO A 127 2.05 -0.55 5.93
CA PRO A 127 2.27 -1.84 6.58
C PRO A 127 3.72 -1.94 7.09
N LYS A 128 3.96 -2.71 8.16
CA LYS A 128 5.31 -2.97 8.70
C LYS A 128 6.26 -3.54 7.63
N GLU A 129 5.74 -4.40 6.76
CA GLU A 129 6.46 -5.01 5.65
C GLU A 129 5.60 -5.16 4.38
N GLY A 130 6.24 -5.43 3.24
CA GLY A 130 5.54 -5.70 1.98
C GLY A 130 4.62 -4.58 1.49
N TYR A 131 3.47 -4.99 0.95
CA TYR A 131 2.44 -4.13 0.36
C TYR A 131 1.05 -4.58 0.79
N ARG A 132 0.15 -3.64 1.06
CA ARG A 132 -1.23 -3.93 1.45
C ARG A 132 -2.23 -3.25 0.52
N TYR A 133 -3.29 -3.96 0.13
CA TYR A 133 -4.40 -3.38 -0.64
C TYR A 133 -5.39 -2.68 0.29
N ASP A 134 -5.42 -1.36 0.25
CA ASP A 134 -6.18 -0.52 1.19
C ASP A 134 -7.53 -0.03 0.64
N GLY A 135 -7.95 -0.63 -0.48
CA GLY A 135 -9.25 -0.42 -1.07
C GLY A 135 -9.29 0.62 -2.18
N LEU A 136 -10.48 1.16 -2.37
CA LEU A 136 -10.85 2.03 -3.47
C LEU A 136 -10.89 3.49 -3.04
N TYR A 137 -10.29 4.33 -3.88
CA TYR A 137 -10.25 5.78 -3.73
C TYR A 137 -10.73 6.44 -5.03
N CYS A 138 -11.09 7.72 -4.97
CA CYS A 138 -11.29 8.57 -6.14
C CYS A 138 -10.37 9.79 -6.08
N VAL A 139 -10.10 10.38 -7.25
CA VAL A 139 -9.38 11.66 -7.32
C VAL A 139 -10.40 12.78 -7.19
N GLU A 140 -10.35 13.56 -6.11
CA GLU A 140 -11.20 14.73 -5.92
C GLU A 140 -10.73 15.92 -6.75
N LYS A 141 -9.41 16.15 -6.82
CA LYS A 141 -8.82 17.27 -7.54
C LYS A 141 -7.45 16.91 -8.12
N ALA A 142 -7.11 17.52 -9.26
CA ALA A 142 -5.77 17.49 -9.83
C ALA A 142 -5.28 18.93 -10.06
N TRP A 143 -4.05 19.25 -9.66
CA TRP A 143 -3.46 20.58 -9.87
C TRP A 143 -1.94 20.49 -10.03
N MET A 144 -1.33 21.58 -10.49
CA MET A 144 0.12 21.76 -10.46
C MET A 144 0.48 22.62 -9.26
N ASP A 145 1.57 22.30 -8.59
CA ASP A 145 2.06 23.04 -7.43
C ASP A 145 3.59 23.01 -7.39
N GLN A 146 4.20 23.94 -6.68
CA GLN A 146 5.64 23.88 -6.44
C GLN A 146 5.94 22.78 -5.40
N GLY A 147 6.75 21.81 -5.79
CA GLY A 147 7.19 20.73 -4.91
C GLY A 147 8.29 21.19 -3.95
N LEU A 148 8.60 20.35 -2.96
CA LEU A 148 9.63 20.61 -1.94
C LEU A 148 11.02 20.82 -2.52
N GLU A 149 11.30 20.26 -3.69
CA GLU A 149 12.57 20.42 -4.42
C GLU A 149 12.56 21.61 -5.39
N GLY A 150 11.55 22.49 -5.33
CA GLY A 150 11.49 23.75 -6.08
C GLY A 150 10.93 23.65 -7.51
N PHE A 151 10.74 22.44 -8.03
CA PHE A 151 10.13 22.18 -9.34
C PHE A 151 8.62 22.02 -9.27
N LEU A 152 7.92 22.29 -10.37
CA LEU A 152 6.49 22.04 -10.45
C LEU A 152 6.20 20.53 -10.47
N VAL A 153 5.25 20.10 -9.64
CA VAL A 153 4.80 18.71 -9.55
C VAL A 153 3.29 18.61 -9.80
N CYS A 154 2.85 17.51 -10.41
CA CYS A 154 1.43 17.20 -10.53
C CYS A 154 0.94 16.65 -9.18
N LYS A 155 -0.04 17.29 -8.54
CA LYS A 155 -0.65 16.80 -7.29
C LYS A 155 -2.08 16.34 -7.52
N TYR A 156 -2.47 15.31 -6.77
CA TYR A 156 -3.80 14.71 -6.81
C TYR A 156 -4.34 14.51 -5.40
N ALA A 157 -5.48 15.13 -5.09
CA ALA A 157 -6.20 14.89 -3.85
C ALA A 157 -7.00 13.60 -4.00
N MET A 158 -6.68 12.61 -3.19
CA MET A 158 -7.29 11.29 -3.18
C MET A 158 -8.20 11.17 -1.96
N LYS A 159 -9.38 10.59 -2.15
CA LYS A 159 -10.32 10.31 -1.07
C LYS A 159 -10.85 8.90 -1.17
N ARG A 160 -10.89 8.20 -0.04
CA ARG A 160 -11.36 6.83 0.04
C ARG A 160 -12.87 6.79 -0.18
N LEU A 161 -13.33 5.74 -0.86
CA LEU A 161 -14.75 5.50 -1.04
C LEU A 161 -15.35 4.92 0.26
N PRO A 162 -16.58 5.32 0.63
CA PRO A 162 -17.24 4.82 1.84
C PRO A 162 -17.62 3.34 1.71
N GLY A 163 -17.94 2.70 2.85
CA GLY A 163 -18.45 1.31 2.88
C GLY A 163 -17.36 0.24 2.75
N GLN A 164 -16.12 0.57 3.08
CA GLN A 164 -14.99 -0.36 3.13
C GLN A 164 -14.56 -0.55 4.60
N PRO A 165 -13.91 -1.68 4.95
CA PRO A 165 -13.34 -1.88 6.28
C PRO A 165 -12.41 -0.73 6.69
N PRO A 166 -12.23 -0.46 7.99
CA PRO A 166 -11.30 0.57 8.46
C PRO A 166 -9.87 0.31 7.95
N LEU A 167 -9.07 1.38 7.87
CA LEU A 167 -7.66 1.27 7.52
C LEU A 167 -6.86 0.87 8.77
N PRO A 168 -6.00 -0.17 8.71
CA PRO A 168 -5.14 -0.50 9.83
C PRO A 168 -4.08 0.58 10.03
N THR A 169 -3.81 0.91 11.29
CA THR A 169 -2.71 1.77 11.71
C THR A 169 -1.61 0.96 12.38
N GLN A 170 -0.37 1.42 12.33
CA GLN A 170 0.76 0.74 12.98
C GLN A 170 0.60 0.58 14.50
N SER A 171 -0.29 1.33 15.14
CA SER A 171 -0.64 1.19 16.56
C SER A 171 -1.64 0.08 16.86
N GLU A 172 -2.39 -0.41 15.86
CA GLU A 172 -3.36 -1.50 16.04
C GLU A 172 -2.70 -2.86 15.71
N ASP A 173 -1.68 -2.87 14.84
CA ASP A 173 -0.90 -4.07 14.49
C ASP A 173 0.01 -4.56 15.65
N SER A 174 0.09 -3.86 16.79
CA SER A 174 0.80 -4.34 17.99
C SER A 174 -0.08 -5.20 18.90
N ASP A 175 -1.40 -4.96 18.88
CA ASP A 175 -2.30 -5.55 19.87
C ASP A 175 -2.81 -6.93 19.45
N GLU A 176 -2.76 -7.25 18.15
CA GLU A 176 -3.08 -8.60 17.65
C GLU A 176 -1.92 -9.60 17.85
N GLU A 177 -0.66 -9.16 17.84
CA GLU A 177 0.51 -10.04 18.11
C GLU A 177 0.64 -10.39 19.60
N ASP A 178 0.24 -9.48 20.52
CA ASP A 178 0.22 -9.76 21.97
C ASP A 178 -1.00 -10.62 22.39
N ALA A 179 -2.09 -10.61 21.62
CA ALA A 179 -3.27 -11.44 21.90
C ALA A 179 -3.01 -12.92 21.57
N ASP A 180 -2.33 -13.22 20.45
CA ASP A 180 -1.96 -14.60 20.09
C ASP A 180 -0.86 -15.16 21.03
N ALA A 181 0.05 -14.32 21.55
CA ALA A 181 1.04 -14.75 22.52
C ALA A 181 0.46 -15.03 23.91
N ALA A 182 -0.59 -14.29 24.31
CA ALA A 182 -1.26 -14.49 25.59
C ALA A 182 -2.16 -15.73 25.62
N GLU A 183 -2.63 -16.22 24.47
CA GLU A 183 -3.39 -17.49 24.40
C GLU A 183 -2.47 -18.73 24.38
N GLU A 184 -1.23 -18.63 23.88
CA GLU A 184 -0.27 -19.75 23.98
C GLU A 184 0.29 -19.94 25.41
N ASP A 185 0.45 -18.88 26.21
CA ASP A 185 0.91 -18.96 27.61
C ASP A 185 -0.19 -19.47 28.57
N ALA A 186 -1.47 -19.33 28.21
CA ALA A 186 -2.60 -19.77 29.06
C ALA A 186 -2.90 -21.28 28.96
N ASP A 187 -2.47 -21.93 27.88
CA ASP A 187 -2.66 -23.39 27.67
C ASP A 187 -1.54 -24.24 28.31
N GLU A 188 -0.41 -23.65 28.73
CA GLU A 188 0.67 -24.38 29.43
C GLU A 188 0.48 -24.47 30.96
N GLU A 189 -0.31 -23.59 31.60
CA GLU A 189 -0.50 -23.62 33.07
C GLU A 189 -1.66 -24.52 33.56
N GLU A 190 -2.53 -25.03 32.69
CA GLU A 190 -3.66 -25.92 33.07
C GLU A 190 -3.33 -27.43 32.95
N ALA A 191 -2.10 -27.80 32.58
CA ALA A 191 -1.72 -29.19 32.33
C ALA A 191 -0.98 -29.89 33.50
N ASP A 192 -0.63 -29.18 34.59
CA ASP A 192 0.29 -29.72 35.63
C ASP A 192 -0.40 -30.12 36.97
N ASP A 193 -1.73 -30.10 37.08
CA ASP A 193 -2.43 -30.32 38.36
C ASP A 193 -3.38 -31.54 38.39
N ALA A 194 -3.03 -32.65 37.72
CA ALA A 194 -3.92 -33.82 37.72
C ALA A 194 -3.27 -35.20 37.57
N GLU A 195 -2.15 -35.54 38.23
CA GLU A 195 -1.87 -36.96 38.57
C GLU A 195 -1.02 -37.10 39.85
N GLU A 196 -1.65 -37.06 41.03
CA GLU A 196 -1.13 -37.80 42.19
C GLU A 196 -2.26 -38.15 43.17
N SER A 197 -2.94 -39.28 42.93
CA SER A 197 -3.54 -40.09 44.01
C SER A 197 -4.02 -41.45 43.46
N LYS A 198 -3.38 -42.53 43.92
CA LYS A 198 -4.02 -43.79 44.35
C LYS A 198 -2.96 -44.79 44.82
N ASP A 199 -2.84 -44.87 46.15
CA ASP A 199 -2.97 -46.07 46.97
C ASP A 199 -2.78 -47.43 46.29
N ASP A 200 -1.75 -48.16 46.72
CA ASP A 200 -1.73 -49.62 46.73
C ASP A 200 -1.23 -50.08 48.12
N GLU A 201 -2.15 -50.56 48.95
CA GLU A 201 -1.89 -51.36 50.16
C GLU A 201 -2.29 -52.82 49.90
N ASP A 202 -1.51 -53.72 50.52
CA ASP A 202 -1.72 -55.16 50.78
C ASP A 202 -1.53 -56.13 49.59
N ASP A 203 -0.95 -57.32 49.72
CA ASP A 203 -0.72 -58.20 50.88
C ASP A 203 0.33 -59.29 50.49
N ASP A 204 1.23 -59.69 51.38
CA ASP A 204 1.91 -61.01 51.36
C ASP A 204 2.72 -61.23 52.67
N GLU A 205 2.13 -61.88 53.68
CA GLU A 205 2.65 -63.06 54.42
C GLU A 205 1.69 -63.59 55.50
#